data_AF-A0A4R5H943-F1
#
_entry.id   AF-A0A4R5H943-F1
#
_cell.length_a   1.000
_cell.length_b   1.000
_cell.length_c   1.000
_cell.angle_alpha   90.00
_cell.angle_beta   90.00
_cell.angle_gamma   90.00
#
_symmetry.space_group_name_H-M   'P 1'
#
loop_
_entity.id
_entity.type
_entity.pdbx_description
1 polymer ?
#
loop_
_entity_poly.entity_id
_entity_poly.type
_entity_poly.pdbx_seq_one_letter_code
_entity_poly.pdbx_strand_id
1 'polypeptide(L)'
;MKTEELIKKIKNENWNKYRGLKGYQPEKVVPALLALVNLNQESDNFNVYNDILFSIGNNHAGTYYPAVESALEFILIIAIRGVNEISRNCALEILTDIYFSFEPSLHENEPGAHEAFQKRINKAIESSYEGFLQIEASNEESKRNRQLALDLLTSISALNKQS
;
A
#
# COMPACT_ATOMS: atom_id res chain seq x y z
N MET A 1 6.19 -9.17 -13.14
CA MET A 1 7.46 -8.43 -12.97
C MET A 1 8.32 -9.27 -12.05
N LYS A 2 9.60 -9.46 -12.39
CA LYS A 2 10.51 -10.25 -11.54
C LYS A 2 10.91 -9.42 -10.31
N THR A 3 11.23 -10.08 -9.20
CA THR A 3 11.66 -9.41 -7.95
C THR A 3 12.83 -8.45 -8.16
N GLU A 4 13.80 -8.81 -8.99
CA GLU A 4 14.95 -7.95 -9.32
C GLU A 4 14.54 -6.66 -10.05
N GLU A 5 13.56 -6.75 -10.96
CA GLU A 5 13.02 -5.59 -11.68
C GLU A 5 12.25 -4.67 -10.73
N LEU A 6 11.48 -5.26 -9.80
CA LEU A 6 10.78 -4.52 -8.74
C LEU A 6 11.76 -3.76 -7.87
N ILE A 7 12.79 -4.44 -7.36
CA ILE A 7 13.85 -3.85 -6.52
C ILE A 7 14.55 -2.72 -7.27
N LYS A 8 14.87 -2.92 -8.56
CA LYS A 8 15.50 -1.88 -9.38
C LYS A 8 14.60 -0.64 -9.53
N LYS A 9 13.29 -0.83 -9.77
CA LYS A 9 12.33 0.28 -9.83
C LYS A 9 12.24 1.04 -8.51
N ILE A 10 12.09 0.33 -7.39
CA ILE A 10 12.02 0.94 -6.04
C ILE A 10 13.22 1.84 -5.78
N LYS A 11 14.44 1.34 -6.10
CA LYS A 11 15.70 2.09 -5.91
C LYS A 11 15.86 3.29 -6.84
N ASN A 12 15.25 3.25 -8.02
CA ASN A 12 15.37 4.29 -9.03
C ASN A 12 14.30 5.39 -8.91
N GLU A 13 13.24 5.17 -8.12
CA GLU A 13 12.22 6.18 -7.86
C GLU A 13 12.83 7.36 -7.08
N ASN A 14 12.50 8.59 -7.48
CA ASN A 14 13.00 9.78 -6.82
C ASN A 14 12.09 10.18 -5.65
N TRP A 15 12.28 9.53 -4.50
CA TRP A 15 11.50 9.76 -3.28
C TRP A 15 11.63 11.18 -2.72
N ASN A 16 12.70 11.91 -3.07
CA ASN A 16 12.89 13.31 -2.65
C ASN A 16 11.94 14.29 -3.36
N LYS A 17 11.28 13.87 -4.46
CA LYS A 17 10.35 14.74 -5.18
C LYS A 17 9.02 14.94 -4.44
N TYR A 18 8.67 14.03 -3.53
CA TYR A 18 7.43 14.12 -2.77
C TYR A 18 7.59 15.11 -1.61
N ARG A 19 6.64 16.03 -1.50
CA ARG A 19 6.55 16.95 -0.36
C ARG A 19 5.83 16.23 0.77
N GLY A 20 6.55 15.80 1.80
CA GLY A 20 5.93 15.31 3.04
C GLY A 20 5.84 16.41 4.10
N LEU A 21 4.89 16.26 5.04
CA LEU A 21 4.82 17.11 6.23
C LEU A 21 6.04 16.90 7.14
N LYS A 22 6.10 17.65 8.25
CA LYS A 22 7.10 17.48 9.29
C LYS A 22 7.14 16.02 9.75
N GLY A 23 8.20 15.29 9.39
CA GLY A 23 8.38 13.87 9.72
C GLY A 23 8.67 12.97 8.51
N TYR A 24 8.37 13.40 7.28
CA TYR A 24 8.71 12.60 6.10
C TYR A 24 10.22 12.53 5.89
N GLN A 25 10.73 11.30 5.80
CA GLN A 25 12.14 10.97 5.60
C GLN A 25 12.26 10.13 4.31
N PRO A 26 12.47 10.75 3.13
CA PRO A 26 12.50 10.03 1.86
C PRO A 26 13.55 8.91 1.82
N GLU A 27 14.64 9.04 2.57
CA GLU A 27 15.68 8.03 2.73
C GLU A 27 15.20 6.74 3.41
N LYS A 28 14.05 6.76 4.09
CA LYS A 28 13.45 5.59 4.76
C LYS A 28 12.57 4.75 3.84
N VAL A 29 12.06 5.33 2.74
CA VAL A 29 11.10 4.67 1.86
C VAL A 29 11.71 3.47 1.15
N VAL A 30 12.91 3.62 0.59
CA VAL A 30 13.59 2.51 -0.11
C VAL A 30 13.89 1.35 0.84
N PRO A 31 14.54 1.53 2.00
CA PRO A 31 14.74 0.45 2.96
C PRO A 31 13.45 -0.26 3.36
N ALA A 32 12.37 0.48 3.65
CA ALA A 32 11.10 -0.09 4.06
C ALA A 32 10.47 -0.96 2.95
N LEU A 33 10.41 -0.45 1.71
CA LEU A 33 9.89 -1.21 0.56
C LEU A 33 10.74 -2.45 0.26
N LEU A 34 12.06 -2.36 0.38
CA LEU A 34 12.93 -3.53 0.22
C LEU A 34 12.73 -4.55 1.35
N ALA A 35 12.48 -4.11 2.58
CA ALA A 35 12.14 -5.00 3.68
C ALA A 35 10.83 -5.73 3.40
N LEU A 36 9.80 -5.02 2.90
CA LEU A 36 8.53 -5.63 2.48
C LEU A 36 8.72 -6.67 1.37
N VAL A 37 9.51 -6.36 0.32
CA VAL A 37 9.79 -7.31 -0.77
C VAL A 37 10.47 -8.58 -0.27
N ASN A 38 11.36 -8.47 0.71
CA ASN A 38 12.17 -9.59 1.22
C ASN A 38 11.58 -10.25 2.47
N LEU A 39 10.44 -9.76 2.98
CA LEU A 39 9.81 -10.25 4.19
C LEU A 39 9.44 -11.73 4.03
N ASN A 40 10.00 -12.57 4.91
CA ASN A 40 9.80 -14.01 4.89
C ASN A 40 9.69 -14.65 6.28
N GLN A 41 9.71 -13.85 7.35
CA GLN A 41 9.50 -14.27 8.74
C GLN A 41 8.33 -13.51 9.34
N GLU A 42 7.38 -14.21 9.95
CA GLU A 42 6.21 -13.58 10.58
C GLU A 42 6.62 -12.69 11.77
N SER A 43 7.72 -13.03 12.45
CA SER A 43 8.25 -12.21 13.57
C SER A 43 8.62 -10.79 13.15
N ASP A 44 8.96 -10.58 11.88
CA ASP A 44 9.39 -9.29 11.35
C ASP A 44 8.23 -8.50 10.74
N ASN A 45 7.07 -9.15 10.54
CA ASN A 45 5.91 -8.57 9.86
C ASN A 45 5.49 -7.25 10.49
N PHE A 46 5.34 -7.22 11.82
CA PHE A 46 4.94 -6.01 12.54
C PHE A 46 5.92 -4.85 12.33
N ASN A 47 7.22 -5.10 12.33
CA ASN A 47 8.22 -4.06 12.14
C ASN A 47 8.19 -3.53 10.71
N VAL A 48 8.13 -4.42 9.72
CA VAL A 48 8.08 -4.04 8.30
C VAL A 48 6.80 -3.28 7.96
N TYR A 49 5.65 -3.72 8.49
CA TYR A 49 4.37 -3.02 8.37
C TYR A 49 4.49 -1.57 8.88
N ASN A 50 5.01 -1.39 10.10
CA ASN A 50 5.18 -0.07 10.69
C ASN A 50 6.18 0.79 9.90
N ASP A 51 7.31 0.22 9.49
CA ASP A 51 8.34 0.92 8.72
C ASP A 51 7.78 1.46 7.41
N ILE A 52 6.93 0.69 6.71
CA ILE A 52 6.25 1.18 5.50
C ILE A 52 5.35 2.36 5.84
N LEU A 53 4.42 2.20 6.79
CA LEU A 53 3.42 3.25 7.09
C LEU A 53 4.04 4.53 7.63
N PHE A 54 5.14 4.45 8.40
CA PHE A 54 5.90 5.64 8.82
C PHE A 54 6.76 6.23 7.70
N SER A 55 7.22 5.43 6.74
CA SER A 55 8.01 5.96 5.62
C SER A 55 7.18 6.77 4.63
N ILE A 56 5.90 6.40 4.45
CA ILE A 56 4.99 7.06 3.49
C ILE A 56 3.90 7.90 4.16
N GLY A 57 3.94 8.06 5.48
CA GLY A 57 2.86 8.65 6.25
C GLY A 57 3.17 8.81 7.73
N ASN A 58 2.11 8.85 8.54
CA ASN A 58 2.19 8.80 9.98
C ASN A 58 1.19 7.75 10.48
N ASN A 59 1.70 6.56 10.80
CA ASN A 59 0.91 5.43 11.26
C ASN A 59 0.09 5.77 12.52
N HIS A 60 0.65 6.55 13.45
CA HIS A 60 -0.07 6.95 14.66
C HIS A 60 -1.25 7.88 14.40
N ALA A 61 -1.14 8.72 13.37
CA ALA A 61 -2.20 9.66 13.01
C ALA A 61 -3.22 9.08 12.02
N GLY A 62 -3.01 7.86 11.51
CA GLY A 62 -3.83 7.31 10.44
C GLY A 62 -3.75 8.18 9.18
N THR A 63 -2.55 8.58 8.77
CA THR A 63 -2.39 9.46 7.60
C THR A 63 -1.28 9.02 6.66
N TYR A 64 -1.40 9.38 5.39
CA TYR A 64 -0.37 9.19 4.37
C TYR A 64 0.02 10.49 3.67
N TYR A 65 1.28 10.54 3.23
CA TYR A 65 1.89 11.65 2.50
C TYR A 65 1.85 11.40 0.99
N PRO A 66 2.14 12.40 0.14
CA PRO A 66 2.16 12.25 -1.32
C PRO A 66 3.01 11.09 -1.85
N ALA A 67 4.04 10.66 -1.10
CA ALA A 67 4.86 9.51 -1.44
C ALA A 67 4.07 8.20 -1.59
N VAL A 68 2.91 8.08 -0.93
CA VAL A 68 2.03 6.91 -1.07
C VAL A 68 1.64 6.65 -2.52
N GLU A 69 1.50 7.69 -3.36
CA GLU A 69 1.05 7.56 -4.74
C GLU A 69 1.96 6.63 -5.56
N SER A 70 3.27 6.68 -5.32
CA SER A 70 4.22 5.79 -5.99
C SER A 70 4.60 4.56 -5.18
N ALA A 71 4.55 4.63 -3.84
CA ALA A 71 4.71 3.44 -3.02
C ALA A 71 3.60 2.40 -3.29
N LEU A 72 2.39 2.88 -3.58
CA LEU A 72 1.22 2.05 -3.83
C LEU A 72 1.41 1.12 -5.04
N GLU A 73 2.07 1.55 -6.11
CA GLU A 73 2.41 0.66 -7.25
C GLU A 73 3.16 -0.58 -6.75
N PHE A 74 4.17 -0.36 -5.90
CA PHE A 74 5.01 -1.43 -5.39
C PHE A 74 4.27 -2.32 -4.39
N ILE A 75 3.51 -1.72 -3.48
CA ILE A 75 2.71 -2.44 -2.47
C ILE A 75 1.67 -3.33 -3.16
N LEU A 76 0.95 -2.82 -4.16
CA LEU A 76 -0.02 -3.60 -4.94
C LEU A 76 0.65 -4.77 -5.69
N ILE A 77 1.81 -4.54 -6.29
CA ILE A 77 2.56 -5.61 -6.97
C ILE A 77 2.97 -6.70 -5.97
N ILE A 78 3.42 -6.31 -4.78
CA ILE A 78 3.79 -7.27 -3.73
C ILE A 78 2.55 -8.03 -3.25
N ALA A 79 1.45 -7.35 -2.94
CA ALA A 79 0.21 -7.97 -2.49
C ALA A 79 -0.32 -9.03 -3.48
N ILE A 80 -0.28 -8.72 -4.78
CA ILE A 80 -0.90 -9.56 -5.81
C ILE A 80 0.05 -10.62 -6.37
N ARG A 81 1.35 -10.29 -6.46
CA ARG A 81 2.33 -11.09 -7.22
C ARG A 81 3.58 -11.44 -6.41
N GLY A 82 3.63 -11.07 -5.14
CA GLY A 82 4.73 -11.39 -4.24
C GLY A 82 4.91 -12.91 -4.12
N VAL A 83 6.16 -13.35 -4.10
CA VAL A 83 6.48 -14.80 -4.03
C VAL A 83 6.21 -15.34 -2.63
N ASN A 84 6.51 -14.56 -1.58
CA ASN A 84 6.36 -14.98 -0.20
C ASN A 84 4.99 -14.59 0.36
N GLU A 85 4.30 -15.54 0.99
CA GLU A 85 2.96 -15.33 1.57
C GLU A 85 2.94 -14.24 2.65
N ILE A 86 3.95 -14.18 3.52
CA ILE A 86 4.06 -13.20 4.61
C ILE A 86 4.23 -11.79 4.03
N SER A 87 5.05 -11.65 2.98
CA SER A 87 5.19 -10.39 2.24
C SER A 87 3.87 -9.95 1.60
N ARG A 88 3.15 -10.88 0.94
CA ARG A 88 1.81 -10.60 0.38
C ARG A 88 0.83 -10.17 1.46
N ASN A 89 0.85 -10.87 2.60
CA ASN A 89 -0.02 -10.60 3.73
C ASN A 89 0.21 -9.20 4.30
N CYS A 90 1.46 -8.86 4.62
CA CYS A 90 1.86 -7.54 5.09
C CYS A 90 1.40 -6.43 4.13
N ALA A 91 1.60 -6.64 2.82
CA ALA A 91 1.17 -5.70 1.81
C ALA A 91 -0.36 -5.54 1.75
N LEU A 92 -1.13 -6.62 1.90
CA LEU A 92 -2.59 -6.56 1.97
C LEU A 92 -3.07 -5.81 3.23
N GLU A 93 -2.43 -6.00 4.38
CA GLU A 93 -2.77 -5.26 5.61
C GLU A 93 -2.51 -3.75 5.44
N ILE A 94 -1.36 -3.38 4.87
CA ILE A 94 -1.05 -1.99 4.53
C ILE A 94 -2.11 -1.39 3.60
N LEU A 95 -2.54 -2.12 2.56
CA LEU A 95 -3.57 -1.66 1.62
C LEU A 95 -4.92 -1.46 2.30
N THR A 96 -5.32 -2.39 3.16
CA THR A 96 -6.54 -2.31 3.97
C THR A 96 -6.53 -1.04 4.82
N ASP A 97 -5.44 -0.77 5.54
CA ASP A 97 -5.38 0.44 6.38
C ASP A 97 -5.36 1.73 5.56
N ILE A 98 -4.58 1.77 4.48
CA ILE A 98 -4.57 2.91 3.55
C ILE A 98 -5.97 3.21 3.03
N TYR A 99 -6.74 2.19 2.70
CA TYR A 99 -8.06 2.33 2.07
C TYR A 99 -9.18 2.64 3.07
N PHE A 100 -9.16 2.02 4.25
CA PHE A 100 -10.27 2.09 5.22
C PHE A 100 -10.07 3.10 6.34
N SER A 101 -8.83 3.32 6.77
CA SER A 101 -8.55 3.98 8.03
C SER A 101 -7.68 5.22 7.88
N PHE A 102 -7.01 5.40 6.74
CA PHE A 102 -6.04 6.48 6.58
C PHE A 102 -6.56 7.58 5.66
N GLU A 103 -6.12 8.79 5.97
CA GLU A 103 -6.46 10.00 5.21
C GLU A 103 -5.20 10.70 4.66
N PRO A 104 -5.31 11.46 3.56
CA PRO A 104 -4.21 12.27 3.07
C PRO A 104 -3.75 13.30 4.11
N SER A 105 -2.46 13.58 4.15
CA SER A 105 -1.90 14.69 4.91
C SER A 105 -1.02 15.54 3.99
N LEU A 106 -1.59 16.65 3.51
CA LEU A 106 -0.99 17.52 2.50
C LEU A 106 -0.63 18.89 3.10
N HIS A 107 0.37 19.55 2.51
CA HIS A 107 0.67 20.95 2.82
C HIS A 107 -0.33 21.94 2.19
N GLU A 108 -1.07 21.47 1.18
CA GLU A 108 -1.94 22.33 0.38
C GLU A 108 -3.24 22.64 1.12
N ASN A 109 -3.52 23.93 1.26
CA ASN A 109 -4.76 24.47 1.83
C ASN A 109 -5.83 24.71 0.76
N GLU A 110 -5.66 24.15 -0.44
CA GLU A 110 -6.65 24.28 -1.51
C GLU A 110 -7.91 23.49 -1.13
N PRO A 111 -9.11 24.12 -1.20
CA PRO A 111 -10.36 23.43 -0.93
C PRO A 111 -10.50 22.18 -1.83
N GLY A 112 -10.72 21.02 -1.21
CA GLY A 112 -10.91 19.75 -1.92
C GLY A 112 -9.62 19.02 -2.33
N ALA A 113 -8.43 19.57 -2.08
CA ALA A 113 -7.17 18.89 -2.44
C ALA A 113 -7.02 17.53 -1.75
N HIS A 114 -7.40 17.43 -0.47
CA HIS A 114 -7.38 16.19 0.30
C HIS A 114 -8.33 15.16 -0.31
N GLU A 115 -9.59 15.53 -0.56
CA GLU A 115 -10.58 14.63 -1.17
C GLU A 115 -10.14 14.17 -2.58
N ALA A 116 -9.63 15.09 -3.40
CA ALA A 116 -9.13 14.77 -4.73
C ALA A 116 -7.91 13.84 -4.69
N PHE A 117 -7.03 13.99 -3.69
CA PHE A 117 -5.88 13.11 -3.49
C PHE A 117 -6.34 11.72 -3.02
N GLN A 118 -7.22 11.64 -2.02
CA GLN A 118 -7.79 10.40 -1.53
C GLN A 118 -8.49 9.62 -2.65
N LYS A 119 -9.29 10.31 -3.49
CA LYS A 119 -9.94 9.70 -4.66
C LYS A 119 -8.93 9.07 -5.64
N ARG A 120 -7.75 9.67 -5.83
CA ARG A 120 -6.70 9.07 -6.68
C ARG A 120 -6.11 7.82 -6.06
N ILE A 121 -5.84 7.83 -4.75
CA ILE A 121 -5.34 6.67 -4.01
C ILE A 121 -6.35 5.52 -4.04
N ASN A 122 -7.62 5.80 -3.71
CA ASN A 122 -8.68 4.80 -3.76
C ASN A 122 -8.83 4.23 -5.17
N LYS A 123 -8.87 5.08 -6.20
CA LYS A 123 -8.94 4.63 -7.60
C LYS A 123 -7.78 3.71 -8.00
N ALA A 124 -6.57 3.95 -7.50
CA ALA A 124 -5.43 3.09 -7.79
C ALA A 124 -5.56 1.70 -7.12
N ILE A 125 -6.10 1.63 -5.89
CA ILE A 125 -6.43 0.37 -5.21
C ILE A 125 -7.58 -0.35 -5.95
N GLU A 126 -8.67 0.36 -6.23
CA GLU A 126 -9.83 -0.14 -6.97
C GLU A 126 -9.46 -0.69 -8.35
N SER A 127 -8.51 -0.05 -9.05
CA SER A 127 -8.02 -0.52 -10.36
C SER A 127 -7.31 -1.88 -10.28
N SER A 128 -7.01 -2.37 -9.09
CA SER A 128 -6.43 -3.69 -8.84
C SER A 128 -7.48 -4.76 -8.47
N TYR A 129 -8.77 -4.47 -8.64
CA TYR A 129 -9.91 -5.35 -8.34
C TYR A 129 -9.73 -6.80 -8.82
N GLU A 130 -9.37 -6.99 -10.10
CA GLU A 130 -9.13 -8.33 -10.67
C GLU A 130 -8.00 -9.09 -9.97
N GLY A 131 -6.98 -8.38 -9.49
CA GLY A 131 -5.92 -8.98 -8.70
C GLY A 131 -6.43 -9.49 -7.36
N PHE A 132 -7.28 -8.73 -6.67
CA PHE A 132 -7.90 -9.16 -5.42
C PHE A 132 -8.87 -10.32 -5.62
N LEU A 133 -9.64 -10.35 -6.73
CA LEU A 133 -10.48 -11.51 -7.08
C LEU A 133 -9.65 -12.79 -7.24
N GLN A 134 -8.48 -12.70 -7.87
CA GLN A 134 -7.59 -13.85 -8.05
C GLN A 134 -7.05 -14.36 -6.70
N ILE A 135 -6.71 -13.46 -5.77
CA ILE A 135 -6.27 -13.83 -4.42
C ILE A 135 -7.40 -14.54 -3.68
N GLU A 136 -8.60 -13.94 -3.65
CA GLU A 136 -9.77 -14.49 -2.94
C GLU A 136 -10.18 -15.87 -3.47
N ALA A 137 -10.19 -16.06 -4.80
CA ALA A 137 -10.59 -17.31 -5.41
C ALA A 137 -9.51 -18.42 -5.35
N SER A 138 -8.26 -18.10 -4.96
CA SER A 138 -7.15 -19.05 -4.98
C SER A 138 -7.23 -20.07 -3.84
N ASN A 139 -7.12 -21.35 -4.16
CA ASN A 139 -7.02 -22.41 -3.14
C ASN A 139 -5.61 -22.57 -2.55
N GLU A 140 -4.60 -21.99 -3.23
CA GLU A 140 -3.20 -21.99 -2.79
C GLU A 140 -2.89 -20.82 -1.84
N GLU A 141 -3.80 -19.85 -1.75
CA GLU A 141 -3.66 -18.69 -0.89
C GLU A 141 -4.17 -18.98 0.52
N SER A 142 -3.54 -18.37 1.53
CA SER A 142 -3.97 -18.59 2.91
C SER A 142 -5.31 -17.92 3.21
N LYS A 143 -6.00 -18.44 4.22
CA LYS A 143 -7.29 -17.88 4.67
C LYS A 143 -7.17 -16.40 5.03
N ARG A 144 -6.05 -15.97 5.63
CA ARG A 144 -5.81 -14.58 6.02
C ARG A 144 -5.75 -13.66 4.80
N ASN A 145 -4.95 -14.03 3.79
CA ASN A 145 -4.82 -13.24 2.56
C ASN A 145 -6.12 -13.18 1.75
N ARG A 146 -6.86 -14.30 1.67
CA ARG A 146 -8.18 -14.31 1.06
C ARG A 146 -9.17 -13.39 1.76
N GLN A 147 -9.17 -13.39 3.10
CA GLN A 147 -10.06 -12.53 3.87
C GLN A 147 -9.74 -11.04 3.64
N LEU A 148 -8.47 -10.65 3.69
CA LEU A 148 -8.07 -9.26 3.42
C LEU A 148 -8.44 -8.82 1.99
N ALA A 149 -8.24 -9.69 1.00
CA ALA A 149 -8.66 -9.42 -0.37
C ALA A 149 -10.20 -9.30 -0.48
N LEU A 150 -10.96 -10.16 0.21
CA LEU A 150 -12.42 -10.09 0.26
C LEU A 150 -12.93 -8.79 0.89
N ASP A 151 -12.28 -8.32 1.96
CA ASP A 151 -12.64 -7.08 2.65
C ASP A 151 -12.49 -5.87 1.71
N LEU A 152 -11.37 -5.82 0.96
CA LEU A 152 -11.14 -4.83 -0.09
C LEU A 152 -12.21 -4.94 -1.20
N LEU A 153 -12.45 -6.13 -1.74
CA LEU A 153 -13.43 -6.38 -2.82
C LEU A 153 -14.86 -5.97 -2.44
N THR A 154 -15.28 -6.30 -1.21
CA THR A 154 -16.62 -5.99 -0.69
C THR A 154 -16.84 -4.49 -0.67
N SER A 155 -15.82 -3.76 -0.26
CA SER A 155 -15.87 -2.32 -0.12
C SER A 155 -15.82 -1.59 -1.46
N ILE A 156 -14.98 -2.05 -2.38
CA ILE A 156 -14.95 -1.56 -3.76
C ILE A 156 -16.32 -1.80 -4.45
N SER A 157 -16.90 -2.98 -4.26
CA SER A 157 -18.19 -3.34 -4.87
C SER A 157 -19.37 -2.55 -4.29
N ALA A 158 -19.31 -2.19 -3.00
CA ALA A 158 -20.34 -1.37 -2.37
C ALA A 158 -20.39 0.05 -2.95
N LEU A 159 -19.22 0.64 -3.24
CA LEU A 159 -19.11 1.97 -3.86
C LEU A 159 -19.61 1.98 -5.31
N ASN A 160 -19.30 0.94 -6.08
CA ASN A 160 -19.75 0.82 -7.48
C ASN A 160 -21.28 0.69 -7.63
N LYS A 161 -22.00 0.31 -6.57
CA LYS A 161 -23.48 0.24 -6.57
C LYS A 161 -24.14 1.59 -6.23
N GLN A 162 -23.38 2.57 -5.77
CA GLN A 162 -23.87 3.90 -5.37
C GLN A 162 -23.59 4.99 -6.42
N SER A 163 -22.83 4.66 -7.48
CA SER A 163 -22.48 5.53 -8.60
C SER A 163 -23.41 5.29 -9.79
#